data_AF-A0A3R6AWH0-F1
#
_entry.id   AF-A0A3R6AWH0-F1
#
_cell.length_a   1.000
_cell.length_b   1.000
_cell.length_c   1.000
_cell.angle_alpha   90.00
_cell.angle_beta   90.00
_cell.angle_gamma   90.00
#
_symmetry.space_group_name_H-M   'P 1'
#
loop_
_entity.id
_entity.type
_entity.pdbx_description
1 polymer ?
#
loop_
_entity_poly.entity_id
_entity_poly.type
_entity_poly.pdbx_seq_one_letter_code
_entity_poly.pdbx_strand_id
1 'polypeptide(L)'
;MNFNEIRGLYEAAREKEKNNIIDWLVENNFIILNMNDKEAKKPYQTGSGSRNYTARKTIKKYDLSNWKWISAKKGEWQYIISLQTFDIDPENGDRHVLMDRLGIYKCNNGKYNSEECFKKMINTGIDLPMTLNKFKDLKLAIDKVDNFKQ
;
A
#
# COMPACT_ATOMS: atom_id res chain seq x y z
N MET A 1 -4.21 28.40 7.65
CA MET A 1 -3.58 27.11 7.39
C MET A 1 -2.51 27.29 6.33
N ASN A 2 -1.25 26.96 6.64
CA ASN A 2 -0.14 26.97 5.69
C ASN A 2 0.03 25.61 5.02
N PHE A 3 0.91 25.53 4.02
CA PHE A 3 1.16 24.30 3.27
C PHE A 3 1.57 23.11 4.16
N ASN A 4 2.43 23.34 5.15
CA ASN A 4 2.92 22.27 6.04
C ASN A 4 1.81 21.77 6.98
N GLU A 5 0.94 22.66 7.45
CA GLU A 5 -0.23 22.30 8.25
C GLU A 5 -1.20 21.44 7.43
N ILE A 6 -1.50 21.83 6.19
CA ILE A 6 -2.37 21.06 5.28
C ILE A 6 -1.75 19.71 4.96
N ARG A 7 -0.44 19.67 4.68
CA ARG A 7 0.30 18.41 4.43
C ARG A 7 0.22 17.48 5.63
N GLY A 8 0.36 18.01 6.85
CA GLY A 8 0.21 17.23 8.08
C GLY A 8 -1.19 16.66 8.26
N LEU A 9 -2.23 17.45 7.96
CA LEU A 9 -3.62 16.96 8.00
C LEU A 9 -3.88 15.87 6.96
N TYR A 10 -3.34 16.02 5.75
CA TYR A 10 -3.46 15.00 4.71
C TYR A 10 -2.71 13.70 5.08
N GLU A 11 -1.50 13.79 5.64
CA GLU A 11 -0.78 12.62 6.15
C GLU A 11 -1.59 11.89 7.23
N ALA A 12 -2.17 12.64 8.18
CA ALA A 12 -3.01 12.09 9.23
C ALA A 12 -4.28 11.41 8.69
N ALA A 13 -4.92 12.02 7.68
CA ALA A 13 -6.08 11.43 7.01
C ALA A 13 -5.70 10.11 6.31
N ARG A 14 -4.57 10.05 5.61
CA ARG A 14 -4.08 8.82 4.97
C ARG A 14 -3.71 7.73 5.98
N GLU A 15 -3.17 8.10 7.14
CA GLU A 15 -2.92 7.15 8.23
C GLU A 15 -4.24 6.57 8.76
N LYS A 16 -5.28 7.40 8.91
CA LYS A 16 -6.62 6.93 9.30
C LYS A 16 -7.19 5.95 8.28
N GLU A 17 -7.13 6.28 6.98
CA GLU A 17 -7.59 5.39 5.92
C GLU A 17 -6.82 4.06 5.90
N LYS A 18 -5.49 4.10 6.08
CA LYS A 18 -4.66 2.90 6.22
C LYS A 18 -5.13 2.03 7.38
N ASN A 19 -5.42 2.63 8.53
CA ASN A 19 -5.89 1.90 9.72
C ASN A 19 -7.28 1.28 9.50
N ASN A 20 -8.20 1.99 8.85
CA ASN A 20 -9.51 1.42 8.48
C ASN A 20 -9.36 0.18 7.59
N ILE A 21 -8.40 0.20 6.65
CA ILE A 21 -8.13 -0.96 5.79
C ILE A 21 -7.49 -2.10 6.59
N ILE A 22 -6.58 -1.80 7.52
CA ILE A 22 -5.98 -2.79 8.42
C ILE A 22 -7.05 -3.50 9.24
N ASP A 23 -7.97 -2.74 9.85
CA ASP A 23 -9.05 -3.29 10.67
C ASP A 23 -9.91 -4.26 9.85
N TRP A 24 -10.31 -3.83 8.64
CA TRP A 24 -11.06 -4.67 7.71
C TRP A 24 -10.29 -5.94 7.31
N LEU A 25 -8.99 -5.84 7.05
CA LEU A 25 -8.15 -7.00 6.71
C LEU A 25 -8.09 -8.01 7.86
N VAL A 26 -7.91 -7.53 9.09
CA VAL A 26 -7.89 -8.38 10.30
C VAL A 26 -9.24 -9.08 10.49
N GLU A 27 -10.35 -8.36 10.35
CA GLU A 27 -11.71 -8.94 10.38
C GLU A 27 -11.92 -10.00 9.30
N ASN A 28 -11.18 -9.92 8.18
CA ASN A 28 -11.23 -10.87 7.06
C ASN A 28 -10.11 -11.92 7.09
N ASN A 29 -9.55 -12.18 8.28
CA ASN A 29 -8.55 -13.22 8.59
C ASN A 29 -7.19 -13.02 7.91
N PHE A 30 -6.77 -11.78 7.66
CA PHE A 30 -5.39 -11.47 7.27
C PHE A 30 -4.52 -11.27 8.50
N ILE A 31 -3.28 -11.73 8.42
CA ILE A 31 -2.22 -11.45 9.39
C ILE A 31 -1.44 -10.24 8.90
N ILE A 32 -1.39 -9.16 9.68
CA ILE A 32 -0.60 -7.97 9.30
C ILE A 32 0.89 -8.24 9.56
N LEU A 33 1.72 -7.85 8.59
CA LEU A 33 3.16 -7.95 8.67
C LEU A 33 3.78 -6.57 8.93
N ASN A 34 4.86 -6.58 9.70
CA ASN A 34 5.70 -5.41 9.92
C ASN A 34 6.71 -5.19 8.79
N MET A 35 7.48 -4.11 8.91
CA MET A 35 8.51 -3.71 7.94
C MET A 35 9.64 -4.73 7.70
N ASN A 36 9.73 -5.78 8.53
CA ASN A 36 10.68 -6.88 8.41
C ASN A 36 10.01 -8.20 7.98
N ASP A 37 8.81 -8.12 7.38
CA ASP A 37 8.00 -9.25 6.91
C ASP A 37 7.65 -10.29 8.00
N LYS A 38 7.67 -9.87 9.27
CA LYS A 38 7.22 -10.68 10.41
C LYS A 38 5.83 -10.25 10.83
N GLU A 39 5.06 -11.17 11.41
CA GLU A 39 3.78 -10.83 12.03
C GLU A 39 3.93 -9.65 12.99
N ALA A 40 3.06 -8.66 12.80
CA ALA A 40 3.07 -7.45 13.56
C ALA A 40 2.52 -7.72 14.96
N LYS A 41 3.28 -7.39 16.01
CA LYS A 41 2.81 -7.53 17.41
C LYS A 41 1.65 -6.57 17.72
N LYS A 42 1.44 -5.57 16.88
CA LYS A 42 0.31 -4.63 16.92
C LYS A 42 -0.18 -4.40 15.48
N PRO A 43 -1.50 -4.35 15.23
CA PRO A 43 -2.06 -4.31 13.86
C PRO A 43 -1.56 -3.11 13.04
N TYR A 44 -1.29 -1.96 13.66
CA TYR A 44 -0.88 -0.74 12.97
C TYR A 44 0.63 -0.62 12.66
N GLN A 45 1.44 -1.63 12.98
CA GLN A 45 2.89 -1.61 12.73
C GLN A 45 3.25 -2.00 11.30
N THR A 46 2.65 -1.34 10.31
CA THR A 46 2.89 -1.62 8.90
C THR A 46 3.39 -0.39 8.14
N GLY A 47 3.59 -0.56 6.83
CA GLY A 47 4.31 0.30 5.90
C GLY A 47 4.11 1.81 6.00
N SER A 48 5.21 2.53 6.25
CA SER A 48 5.31 3.96 5.92
C SER A 48 6.73 4.34 5.49
N GLY A 49 6.84 5.32 4.60
CA GLY A 49 8.12 5.82 4.15
C GLY A 49 8.88 6.53 5.26
N SER A 50 10.21 6.52 5.16
CA SER A 50 11.08 7.16 6.16
C SER A 50 10.97 8.68 6.10
N ARG A 51 10.85 9.31 7.28
CA ARG A 51 10.96 10.78 7.45
C ARG A 51 12.34 11.34 7.09
N ASN A 52 13.33 10.46 7.03
CA ASN A 52 14.73 10.80 6.81
C ASN A 52 15.26 10.16 5.52
N TYR A 53 14.43 10.04 4.48
CA TYR A 53 14.83 9.39 3.23
C TYR A 53 15.89 10.21 2.49
N THR A 54 16.92 9.53 1.98
CA THR A 54 18.06 10.19 1.31
C THR A 54 18.47 9.50 0.00
N ALA A 55 17.71 8.51 -0.48
CA ALA A 55 18.06 7.68 -1.64
C ALA A 55 19.53 7.22 -1.64
N ARG A 56 20.02 6.71 -0.50
CA ARG A 56 21.45 6.36 -0.29
C ARG A 56 22.39 7.57 -0.43
N LYS A 57 21.97 8.71 0.12
CA LYS A 57 22.70 10.00 0.14
C LYS A 57 22.84 10.70 -1.22
N THR A 58 22.13 10.27 -2.26
CA THR A 58 22.14 10.95 -3.57
C THR A 58 21.23 12.18 -3.58
N ILE A 59 20.26 12.26 -2.67
CA ILE A 59 19.39 13.43 -2.50
C ILE A 59 19.44 13.95 -1.07
N LYS A 60 19.05 15.22 -0.90
CA LYS A 60 18.79 15.80 0.42
C LYS A 60 17.70 15.02 1.14
N LYS A 61 17.75 15.06 2.47
CA LYS A 61 16.74 14.46 3.34
C LYS A 61 15.34 14.91 2.91
N TYR A 62 14.46 13.94 2.69
CA TYR A 62 13.06 14.16 2.35
C TYR A 62 12.14 13.31 3.22
N ASP A 63 10.96 13.84 3.51
CA ASP A 63 9.95 13.17 4.31
C ASP A 63 8.99 12.34 3.43
N LEU A 64 9.14 11.01 3.48
CA LEU A 64 8.27 10.05 2.81
C LEU A 64 7.19 9.47 3.73
N SER A 65 6.90 10.07 4.87
CA SER A 65 5.84 9.62 5.79
C SER A 65 4.50 9.40 5.11
N ASN A 66 4.21 10.19 4.06
CA ASN A 66 2.97 10.13 3.29
C ASN A 66 2.88 8.92 2.34
N TRP A 67 4.00 8.24 2.09
CA TRP A 67 4.03 6.97 1.37
C TRP A 67 3.58 5.88 2.33
N LYS A 68 2.43 5.28 2.07
CA LYS A 68 1.77 4.33 2.99
C LYS A 68 1.47 3.03 2.26
N TRP A 69 1.71 1.91 2.93
CA TRP A 69 1.31 0.60 2.44
C TRP A 69 1.01 -0.34 3.60
N ILE A 70 0.35 -1.44 3.31
CA ILE A 70 0.04 -2.50 4.26
C ILE A 70 0.64 -3.78 3.72
N SER A 71 1.54 -4.39 4.49
CA SER A 71 1.98 -5.77 4.24
C SER A 71 1.06 -6.70 5.01
N ALA A 72 0.44 -7.67 4.35
CA ALA A 72 -0.49 -8.62 4.96
C ALA A 72 -0.27 -10.03 4.40
N LYS A 73 -0.67 -11.05 5.16
CA LYS A 73 -0.57 -12.47 4.78
C LYS A 73 -1.91 -13.17 4.96
N LYS A 74 -2.24 -14.06 4.03
CA LYS A 74 -3.39 -14.97 4.14
C LYS A 74 -3.03 -16.31 3.49
N GLY A 75 -3.10 -17.38 4.28
CA GLY A 75 -2.55 -18.68 3.87
C GLY A 75 -1.05 -18.58 3.58
N GLU A 76 -0.62 -19.03 2.41
CA GLU A 76 0.79 -19.00 1.98
C GLU A 76 1.18 -17.71 1.25
N TRP A 77 0.20 -16.83 0.98
CA TRP A 77 0.40 -15.64 0.16
C TRP A 77 0.60 -14.38 0.99
N GLN A 78 1.55 -13.56 0.55
CA GLN A 78 1.75 -12.21 1.07
C GLN A 78 1.24 -11.18 0.07
N TYR A 79 0.67 -10.11 0.59
CA TYR A 79 0.09 -9.00 -0.15
C TYR A 79 0.72 -7.70 0.30
N ILE A 80 0.93 -6.81 -0.65
CA ILE A 80 1.24 -5.41 -0.43
C ILE A 80 0.09 -4.59 -0.98
N ILE A 81 -0.61 -3.91 -0.09
CA ILE A 81 -1.70 -3.00 -0.42
C ILE A 81 -1.14 -1.58 -0.28
N SER A 82 -0.88 -0.93 -1.41
CA SER A 82 -0.32 0.41 -1.48
C SER A 82 -1.44 1.46 -1.51
N LEU A 83 -1.31 2.57 -0.78
CA LEU A 83 -2.23 3.73 -0.83
C LEU A 83 -1.78 4.77 -1.90
N GLN A 84 -0.82 4.38 -2.73
CA GLN A 84 -0.41 5.10 -3.93
C GLN A 84 -0.05 4.06 -4.98
N THR A 85 -0.86 3.93 -6.02
CA THR A 85 -0.68 2.88 -7.02
C THR A 85 0.30 3.31 -8.08
N PHE A 86 1.16 2.40 -8.50
CA PHE A 86 1.96 2.60 -9.70
C PHE A 86 1.12 2.29 -10.94
N ASP A 87 1.31 3.09 -11.97
CA ASP A 87 0.70 2.89 -13.27
C ASP A 87 1.78 3.15 -14.33
N ILE A 88 1.79 2.32 -15.37
CA ILE A 88 2.76 2.42 -16.47
C ILE A 88 1.93 2.62 -17.72
N ASP A 89 2.10 3.77 -18.35
CA ASP A 89 1.40 4.09 -19.59
C ASP A 89 1.79 3.06 -20.67
N PRO A 90 0.82 2.34 -21.25
CA PRO A 90 1.10 1.30 -22.23
C PRO A 90 1.62 1.83 -23.57
N GLU A 91 1.37 3.11 -23.90
CA GLU A 91 1.75 3.71 -25.17
C GLU A 91 3.22 4.17 -25.16
N ASN A 92 3.65 4.84 -24.08
CA ASN A 92 4.97 5.47 -24.02
C ASN A 92 5.88 4.95 -22.90
N GLY A 93 5.35 4.16 -21.95
CA GLY A 93 6.10 3.62 -20.82
C GLY A 93 6.32 4.60 -19.67
N ASP A 94 5.63 5.75 -19.68
CA ASP A 94 5.70 6.74 -18.62
C ASP A 94 5.20 6.17 -17.30
N ARG A 95 5.84 6.60 -16.22
CA ARG A 95 5.62 6.09 -14.87
C ARG A 95 4.77 7.06 -14.09
N HIS A 96 3.56 6.66 -13.76
CA HIS A 96 2.64 7.42 -12.94
C HIS A 96 2.57 6.86 -11.52
N VAL A 97 2.36 7.78 -10.58
CA VAL A 97 1.98 7.45 -9.20
C VAL A 97 0.62 8.05 -8.96
N LEU A 98 -0.38 7.19 -8.82
CA LEU A 98 -1.76 7.58 -8.55
C LEU A 98 -1.94 7.66 -7.03
N MET A 99 -1.78 8.86 -6.49
CA MET A 99 -2.04 9.16 -5.09
C MET A 99 -3.51 8.86 -4.76
N ASP A 100 -3.75 8.49 -3.51
CA ASP A 100 -5.08 8.16 -2.98
C ASP A 100 -5.79 7.03 -3.73
N ARG A 101 -5.06 6.17 -4.45
CA ARG A 101 -5.60 4.95 -5.07
C ARG A 101 -4.93 3.70 -4.55
N LEU A 102 -5.73 2.66 -4.37
CA LEU A 102 -5.28 1.37 -3.87
C LEU A 102 -4.69 0.51 -4.98
N GLY A 103 -3.49 0.01 -4.71
CA GLY A 103 -2.79 -0.94 -5.57
C GLY A 103 -2.51 -2.21 -4.80
N ILE A 104 -2.69 -3.37 -5.42
CA ILE A 104 -2.47 -4.66 -4.78
C ILE A 104 -1.38 -5.41 -5.53
N TYR A 105 -0.36 -5.83 -4.78
CA TYR A 105 0.67 -6.73 -5.27
C TYR A 105 0.66 -8.01 -4.42
N LYS A 106 0.51 -9.16 -5.07
CA LYS A 106 0.60 -10.49 -4.44
C LYS A 106 1.97 -11.09 -4.73
N CYS A 107 2.64 -11.60 -3.71
CA CYS A 107 3.93 -12.27 -3.85
C CYS A 107 3.93 -13.65 -3.17
N ASN A 108 4.70 -14.58 -3.74
CA ASN A 108 4.89 -15.91 -3.19
C ASN A 108 5.92 -15.87 -2.04
N ASN A 109 5.49 -16.35 -0.88
CA ASN A 109 6.33 -16.70 0.27
C ASN A 109 7.43 -15.69 0.65
N GLY A 110 7.08 -14.41 0.77
CA GLY A 110 7.88 -13.43 1.52
C GLY A 110 9.10 -12.83 0.80
N LYS A 111 9.34 -13.11 -0.48
CA LYS A 111 10.33 -12.35 -1.24
C LYS A 111 9.68 -11.15 -1.89
N TYR A 112 9.53 -10.08 -1.12
CA TYR A 112 9.24 -8.77 -1.70
C TYR A 112 10.34 -8.41 -2.70
N ASN A 113 9.93 -8.18 -3.94
CA ASN A 113 10.78 -7.61 -4.96
C ASN A 113 10.16 -6.26 -5.37
N SER A 114 10.89 -5.17 -5.11
CA SER A 114 10.41 -3.82 -5.40
C SER A 114 10.21 -3.55 -6.89
N GLU A 115 11.00 -4.17 -7.76
CA GLU A 115 10.86 -4.02 -9.21
C GLU A 115 9.63 -4.77 -9.72
N GLU A 116 9.42 -6.00 -9.26
CA GLU A 116 8.21 -6.74 -9.59
C GLU A 116 6.95 -6.08 -9.02
N CYS A 117 7.01 -5.58 -7.78
CA CYS A 117 5.92 -4.82 -7.20
C CYS A 117 5.57 -3.61 -8.07
N PHE A 118 6.56 -2.84 -8.52
CA PHE A 118 6.33 -1.70 -9.40
C PHE A 118 5.67 -2.11 -10.74
N LYS A 119 6.09 -3.23 -11.35
CA LYS A 119 5.61 -3.66 -12.66
C LYS A 119 4.30 -4.46 -12.64
N LYS A 120 4.06 -5.24 -11.57
CA LYS A 120 2.98 -6.22 -11.47
C LYS A 120 1.89 -5.81 -10.47
N MET A 121 2.04 -4.68 -9.76
CA MET A 121 0.97 -4.15 -8.92
C MET A 121 -0.27 -3.90 -9.77
N ILE A 122 -1.39 -4.47 -9.34
CA ILE A 122 -2.68 -4.27 -9.98
C ILE A 122 -3.28 -2.98 -9.43
N ASN A 123 -3.57 -2.05 -10.32
CA ASN A 123 -4.42 -0.90 -10.03
C ASN A 123 -5.85 -1.37 -9.82
N THR A 124 -6.38 -1.18 -8.61
CA THR A 124 -7.73 -1.66 -8.27
C THR A 124 -8.84 -0.75 -8.78
N GLY A 125 -8.52 0.50 -9.15
CA GLY A 125 -9.50 1.55 -9.42
C GLY A 125 -10.18 2.11 -8.16
N ILE A 126 -9.89 1.57 -6.97
CA ILE A 126 -10.45 2.05 -5.71
C ILE A 126 -9.64 3.26 -5.25
N ASP A 127 -10.31 4.39 -5.08
CA ASP A 127 -9.76 5.61 -4.52
C ASP A 127 -10.15 5.80 -3.05
N LEU A 128 -9.37 6.58 -2.30
CA LEU A 128 -9.70 7.02 -0.94
C LEU A 128 -10.66 8.22 -1.00
N PRO A 129 -11.51 8.43 0.03
CA PRO A 129 -11.64 7.63 1.23
C PRO A 129 -12.40 6.32 0.99
N MET A 130 -12.13 5.35 1.85
CA MET A 130 -12.83 4.06 1.88
C MET A 130 -14.26 4.24 2.35
N THR A 131 -15.15 3.45 1.73
CA THR A 131 -16.56 3.33 2.10
C THR A 131 -16.90 1.85 2.21
N LEU A 132 -18.06 1.54 2.80
CA LEU A 132 -18.54 0.16 2.89
C LEU A 132 -18.62 -0.55 1.53
N ASN A 133 -18.97 0.17 0.46
CA ASN A 133 -19.00 -0.42 -0.88
C ASN A 133 -17.58 -0.67 -1.41
N LYS A 134 -16.66 0.28 -1.21
CA LYS A 134 -15.25 0.11 -1.62
C LYS A 134 -14.56 -1.04 -0.87
N PHE A 135 -14.98 -1.37 0.34
CA PHE A 135 -14.51 -2.59 1.04
C PHE A 135 -14.99 -3.88 0.38
N LYS A 136 -16.21 -3.89 -0.18
CA LYS A 136 -16.67 -5.02 -1.01
C LYS A 136 -15.84 -5.11 -2.29
N ASP A 137 -15.55 -3.98 -2.92
CA ASP A 137 -14.71 -3.92 -4.12
C ASP A 137 -13.27 -4.37 -3.82
N LEU A 138 -12.73 -4.02 -2.65
CA LEU A 138 -11.41 -4.46 -2.19
C LEU A 138 -11.36 -5.99 -2.04
N LYS A 139 -12.41 -6.59 -1.48
CA LYS A 139 -12.52 -8.06 -1.41
C LYS A 139 -12.47 -8.69 -2.81
N LEU A 140 -13.29 -8.17 -3.73
CA LEU A 140 -13.31 -8.65 -5.12
C LEU A 140 -11.96 -8.47 -5.81
N ALA A 141 -11.26 -7.36 -5.56
CA ALA A 141 -9.93 -7.11 -6.10
C ALA A 141 -8.91 -8.13 -5.59
N ILE A 142 -8.90 -8.42 -4.28
CA ILE A 142 -8.05 -9.45 -3.68
C ILE A 142 -8.38 -10.83 -4.25
N ASP A 143 -9.66 -11.22 -4.30
CA ASP A 143 -10.09 -12.50 -4.85
C ASP A 143 -9.69 -12.64 -6.32
N LYS A 144 -9.76 -11.55 -7.10
CA LYS A 144 -9.26 -11.51 -8.47
C LYS A 144 -7.77 -11.76 -8.53
N VAL A 145 -6.96 -11.04 -7.74
CA VAL A 145 -5.50 -11.25 -7.64
C VAL A 145 -5.18 -12.68 -7.23
N ASP A 146 -6.02 -13.30 -6.40
CA ASP A 146 -5.84 -14.68 -5.97
C ASP A 146 -5.99 -15.71 -7.08
N ASN A 147 -6.92 -15.46 -8.00
CA ASN A 147 -7.20 -16.33 -9.13
C ASN A 147 -6.23 -16.14 -10.31
N PHE A 148 -5.45 -15.05 -10.33
CA PHE A 148 -4.34 -14.91 -11.26
C PHE A 148 -3.18 -15.82 -10.84
N LYS A 149 -3.00 -16.93 -11.56
CA LYS A 149 -1.75 -17.70 -11.52
C LYS A 149 -0.65 -16.80 -12.10
N GLN A 150 0.26 -16.35 -11.25
CA GLN A 150 1.54 -15.78 -11.69
C GLN A 150 2.48 -16.89 -12.15
#